data_AF-A0A315DJ79-F1
#
_entry.id   AF-A0A315DJ79-F1
#
_cell.length_a   1.000
_cell.length_b   1.000
_cell.length_c   1.000
_cell.angle_alpha   90.00
_cell.angle_beta   90.00
_cell.angle_gamma   90.00
#
_symmetry.space_group_name_H-M   'P 1'
#
loop_
_entity.id
_entity.type
_entity.pdbx_description
1 polymer ?
#
loop_
_entity_poly.entity_id
_entity_poly.type
_entity_poly.pdbx_seq_one_letter_code
_entity_poly.pdbx_strand_id
1 'polypeptide(L)'
;MIAAEPTPPWGQLLALPKARCFIDTNLLVYADSTDEPRKQRIAIDVLRHLRFERLGVLSTQVLNEYIQVGLRKLGLSHTHIREQLHCYRQLDVAAVTPDTIDMALQMHQQHALSYWDALIVASAHIAGCSVLITEDMGTGEVLAGVKLVNPFSAA
;
A
#
# COMPACT_ATOMS: atom_id res chain seq x y z
N MET A 1 -10.30 3.33 -33.12
CA MET A 1 -8.98 3.43 -32.49
C MET A 1 -9.17 4.01 -31.11
N ILE A 2 -9.18 3.19 -30.07
CA ILE A 2 -9.14 3.68 -28.69
C ILE A 2 -7.69 4.10 -28.48
N ALA A 3 -7.44 5.39 -28.26
CA ALA A 3 -6.11 5.86 -27.89
C ALA A 3 -5.70 5.09 -26.63
N ALA A 4 -4.54 4.44 -26.65
CA ALA A 4 -3.98 3.84 -25.45
C ALA A 4 -3.84 4.95 -24.41
N GLU A 5 -4.47 4.79 -23.25
CA GLU A 5 -4.27 5.71 -22.14
C GLU A 5 -2.77 5.77 -21.84
N PRO A 6 -2.21 6.98 -21.60
CA PRO A 6 -0.80 7.10 -21.28
C PRO A 6 -0.49 6.21 -20.08
N THR A 7 0.60 5.43 -20.16
CA THR A 7 1.04 4.57 -19.08
C THR A 7 1.05 5.38 -17.78
N PRO A 8 0.29 4.96 -16.75
CA PRO A 8 0.22 5.71 -15.52
C PRO A 8 1.63 5.93 -14.96
N PRO A 9 1.91 7.05 -14.29
CA PRO A 9 3.26 7.36 -13.78
C PRO A 9 3.83 6.27 -12.87
N TRP A 10 2.96 5.61 -12.09
CA TRP A 10 3.33 4.46 -11.27
C TRP A 10 3.75 3.23 -12.10
N GLY A 11 3.25 3.08 -13.33
CA GLY A 11 3.57 1.98 -14.23
C GLY A 11 5.03 1.99 -14.70
N GLN A 12 5.65 3.17 -14.80
CA GLN A 12 7.10 3.27 -15.06
C GLN A 12 7.94 2.97 -13.81
N LEU A 13 7.40 3.26 -12.62
CA LEU A 13 8.07 3.01 -11.34
C LEU A 13 8.02 1.53 -10.92
N LEU A 14 7.00 0.80 -11.38
CA LEU A 14 6.87 -0.66 -11.26
C LEU A 14 7.61 -1.43 -12.36
N ALA A 15 8.32 -0.75 -13.27
CA ALA A 15 9.08 -1.39 -14.37
C ALA A 15 10.32 -2.19 -13.91
N LEU A 16 10.49 -2.39 -12.60
CA LEU A 16 11.47 -3.34 -12.05
C LEU A 16 10.90 -4.77 -12.19
N PRO A 17 11.61 -5.72 -12.81
CA PRO A 17 11.07 -7.05 -13.04
C PRO A 17 10.76 -7.77 -11.72
N LYS A 18 9.47 -8.13 -11.53
CA LYS A 18 8.96 -9.01 -10.46
C LYS A 18 9.28 -8.58 -9.02
N ALA A 19 9.34 -7.28 -8.77
CA ALA A 19 9.48 -6.73 -7.43
C ALA A 19 8.19 -6.91 -6.61
N ARG A 20 8.27 -7.56 -5.44
CA ARG A 20 7.17 -7.57 -4.46
C ARG A 20 6.93 -6.15 -3.96
N CYS A 21 5.66 -5.73 -3.99
CA CYS A 21 5.23 -4.39 -3.65
C CYS A 21 4.34 -4.42 -2.42
N PHE A 22 4.77 -3.75 -1.36
CA PHE A 22 3.98 -3.56 -0.16
C PHE A 22 2.96 -2.44 -0.39
N ILE A 23 1.72 -2.68 0.03
CA ILE A 23 0.58 -1.79 -0.13
C ILE A 23 0.26 -1.18 1.22
N ASP A 24 0.29 0.16 1.27
CA ASP A 24 -0.14 0.93 2.43
C ASP A 24 -1.68 1.08 2.48
N THR A 25 -2.21 1.43 3.65
CA THR A 25 -3.64 1.62 3.93
C THR A 25 -4.28 2.64 2.99
N ASN A 26 -3.59 3.74 2.67
CA ASN A 26 -4.14 4.82 1.86
C ASN A 26 -4.59 4.32 0.48
N LEU A 27 -3.89 3.34 -0.10
CA LEU A 27 -4.28 2.77 -1.39
C LEU A 27 -5.61 2.00 -1.30
N LEU A 28 -5.83 1.26 -0.22
CA LEU A 28 -7.10 0.56 0.02
C LEU A 28 -8.23 1.55 0.27
N VAL A 29 -7.96 2.60 1.05
CA VAL A 29 -8.92 3.66 1.38
C VAL A 29 -9.34 4.42 0.13
N TYR A 30 -8.39 4.81 -0.74
CA TYR A 30 -8.73 5.52 -1.97
C TYR A 30 -9.50 4.65 -2.95
N ALA A 31 -9.29 3.34 -2.98
CA ALA A 31 -10.07 2.46 -3.86
C ALA A 31 -11.58 2.51 -3.55
N ASP A 32 -11.96 2.71 -2.29
CA ASP A 32 -13.36 2.81 -1.84
C ASP A 32 -13.85 4.25 -1.63
N SER A 33 -12.96 5.25 -1.64
CA SER A 33 -13.33 6.66 -1.47
C SER A 33 -13.89 7.26 -2.75
N THR A 34 -15.06 7.91 -2.66
CA THR A 34 -15.70 8.61 -3.78
C THR A 34 -15.34 10.08 -3.89
N ASP A 35 -14.69 10.64 -2.86
CA ASP A 35 -14.44 12.09 -2.76
C ASP A 35 -13.26 12.53 -3.63
N GLU A 36 -12.41 11.58 -4.02
CA GLU A 36 -11.19 11.80 -4.81
C GLU A 36 -11.17 10.88 -6.06
N PRO A 37 -12.04 11.10 -7.07
CA PRO A 37 -12.24 10.15 -8.18
C PRO A 37 -10.96 9.80 -8.94
N ARG A 38 -10.02 10.74 -9.00
CA ARG A 38 -8.72 10.54 -9.66
C ARG A 38 -7.83 9.60 -8.87
N LYS A 39 -7.67 9.82 -7.55
CA LYS A 39 -6.89 8.93 -6.68
C LYS A 39 -7.55 7.56 -6.59
N GLN A 40 -8.88 7.52 -6.55
CA GLN A 40 -9.64 6.28 -6.61
C GLN A 40 -9.31 5.47 -7.87
N ARG A 41 -9.34 6.11 -9.04
CA ARG A 41 -9.00 5.43 -10.30
C ARG A 41 -7.58 4.87 -10.28
N ILE A 42 -6.61 5.68 -9.86
CA ILE A 42 -5.21 5.27 -9.72
C ILE A 42 -5.08 4.09 -8.75
N ALA A 43 -5.70 4.17 -7.58
CA ALA A 43 -5.66 3.12 -6.56
C ALA A 43 -6.24 1.80 -7.07
N ILE A 44 -7.40 1.84 -7.73
CA ILE A 44 -8.03 0.66 -8.34
C ILE A 44 -7.11 0.04 -9.39
N ASP A 45 -6.51 0.86 -10.26
CA ASP A 45 -5.64 0.35 -11.34
C ASP A 45 -4.34 -0.25 -10.80
N VAL A 46 -3.72 0.36 -9.78
CA VAL A 46 -2.54 -0.21 -9.07
C VAL A 46 -2.90 -1.54 -8.42
N LEU A 47 -3.98 -1.59 -7.64
CA LEU A 47 -4.40 -2.83 -6.94
C LEU A 47 -4.72 -3.97 -7.90
N ARG A 48 -5.37 -3.66 -9.04
CA ARG A 48 -5.64 -4.63 -10.11
C ARG A 48 -4.36 -5.18 -10.70
N HIS A 49 -3.41 -4.30 -11.04
CA HIS A 49 -2.12 -4.69 -11.60
C HIS A 49 -1.34 -5.60 -10.64
N LEU A 50 -1.19 -5.20 -9.37
CA LEU A 50 -0.45 -5.96 -8.36
C LEU A 50 -1.08 -7.34 -8.09
N ARG A 51 -2.41 -7.42 -8.12
CA ARG A 51 -3.13 -8.70 -7.98
C ARG A 51 -2.89 -9.60 -9.20
N PHE A 52 -3.00 -9.05 -10.40
CA PHE A 52 -2.82 -9.80 -11.64
C PHE A 52 -1.40 -10.37 -11.76
N GLU A 53 -0.39 -9.56 -11.46
CA GLU A 53 1.02 -9.96 -11.49
C GLU A 53 1.47 -10.78 -10.26
N ARG A 54 0.60 -10.93 -9.25
CA ARG A 54 0.89 -11.59 -7.95
C ARG A 54 2.08 -10.96 -7.21
N LEU A 55 2.16 -9.64 -7.24
CA LEU A 55 3.24 -8.86 -6.61
C LEU A 55 2.80 -8.13 -5.35
N GLY A 56 1.49 -7.98 -5.13
CA GLY A 56 0.95 -7.23 -4.00
C GLY A 56 1.07 -7.95 -2.66
N VAL A 57 1.57 -7.21 -1.67
CA VAL A 57 1.70 -7.64 -0.28
C VAL A 57 1.09 -6.56 0.61
N LEU A 58 0.44 -6.93 1.70
CA LEU A 58 -0.02 -6.01 2.74
C LEU A 58 0.13 -6.67 4.12
N SER A 59 0.01 -5.91 5.21
CA SER A 59 0.07 -6.48 6.55
C SER A 59 -1.30 -6.63 7.20
N THR A 60 -1.36 -7.41 8.28
CA THR A 60 -2.51 -7.43 9.19
C THR A 60 -2.82 -6.07 9.80
N GLN A 61 -1.83 -5.19 9.99
CA GLN A 61 -2.06 -3.84 10.50
C GLN A 61 -2.71 -2.94 9.43
N VAL A 62 -2.29 -3.02 8.17
CA VAL A 62 -2.95 -2.32 7.04
C VAL A 62 -4.44 -2.70 6.95
N LEU A 63 -4.78 -3.99 7.12
CA LEU A 63 -6.18 -4.42 7.14
C LEU A 63 -6.96 -3.84 8.32
N ASN A 64 -6.36 -3.79 9.51
CA ASN A 64 -7.02 -3.24 10.69
C ASN A 64 -7.29 -1.73 10.55
N GLU A 65 -6.34 -0.99 9.97
CA GLU A 65 -6.52 0.44 9.69
C GLU A 65 -7.57 0.68 8.61
N TYR A 66 -7.56 -0.12 7.54
CA TYR A 66 -8.60 -0.07 6.51
C TYR A 66 -10.00 -0.29 7.11
N ILE A 67 -10.18 -1.28 8.00
CA ILE A 67 -11.46 -1.49 8.70
C ILE A 67 -11.86 -0.24 9.50
N GLN A 68 -10.92 0.32 10.27
CA GLN A 68 -11.19 1.50 11.11
C GLN A 68 -11.59 2.71 10.25
N VAL A 69 -10.83 2.99 9.20
CA VAL A 69 -11.06 4.12 8.28
C VAL A 69 -12.34 3.91 7.48
N GLY A 70 -12.54 2.72 6.92
CA GLY A 70 -13.73 2.38 6.14
C GLY A 70 -15.02 2.52 6.94
N LEU A 71 -15.06 2.03 8.18
CA LEU A 71 -16.23 2.15 9.04
C LEU A 71 -16.46 3.59 9.56
N ARG A 72 -15.40 4.28 9.99
CA ARG A 72 -15.54 5.57 10.70
C ARG A 72 -15.51 6.78 9.79
N LYS A 73 -14.66 6.77 8.75
CA LYS A 73 -14.45 7.93 7.87
C LYS A 73 -15.24 7.81 6.58
N LEU A 74 -15.25 6.63 5.95
CA LEU A 74 -15.96 6.41 4.69
C LEU A 74 -17.43 5.98 4.88
N GLY A 75 -17.84 5.60 6.10
CA GLY A 75 -19.20 5.16 6.39
C GLY A 75 -19.61 3.86 5.68
N LEU A 76 -18.63 3.03 5.31
CA LEU A 76 -18.87 1.76 4.61
C LEU A 76 -19.60 0.77 5.52
N SER A 77 -20.46 -0.06 4.92
CA SER A 77 -21.15 -1.10 5.67
C SER A 77 -20.19 -2.23 6.11
N HIS A 78 -20.52 -2.90 7.22
CA HIS A 78 -19.78 -4.10 7.65
C HIS A 78 -19.77 -5.20 6.58
N THR A 79 -20.82 -5.28 5.75
CA THR A 79 -20.89 -6.23 4.63
C THR A 79 -19.86 -5.90 3.56
N HIS A 80 -19.80 -4.64 3.13
CA HIS A 80 -18.79 -4.17 2.17
C HIS A 80 -17.37 -4.40 2.67
N ILE A 81 -17.08 -4.02 3.93
CA ILE A 81 -15.76 -4.26 4.54
C ILE A 81 -15.40 -5.75 4.50
N ARG A 82 -16.34 -6.64 4.82
CA ARG A 82 -16.09 -8.09 4.80
C ARG A 82 -15.80 -8.61 3.39
N GLU A 83 -16.51 -8.11 2.39
CA GLU A 83 -16.27 -8.44 0.98
C GLU A 83 -14.88 -7.97 0.52
N GLN A 84 -14.48 -6.76 0.87
CA GLN A 84 -13.14 -6.24 0.56
C GLN A 84 -12.03 -7.02 1.28
N LEU A 85 -12.22 -7.38 2.55
CA LEU A 85 -11.28 -8.25 3.27
C LEU A 85 -11.12 -9.61 2.58
N HIS A 86 -12.21 -10.20 2.05
CA HIS A 86 -12.11 -11.45 1.27
C HIS A 86 -11.31 -11.25 -0.02
N CYS A 87 -11.51 -10.12 -0.71
CA CYS A 87 -10.74 -9.75 -1.89
C CYS A 87 -9.25 -9.52 -1.58
N TYR A 88 -8.92 -8.84 -0.49
CA TYR A 88 -7.53 -8.54 -0.12
C TYR A 88 -6.76 -9.77 0.36
N ARG A 89 -7.44 -10.80 0.88
CA ARG A 89 -6.83 -12.10 1.20
C ARG A 89 -6.31 -12.88 -0.02
N GLN A 90 -6.59 -12.41 -1.24
CA GLN A 90 -6.01 -12.96 -2.47
C GLN A 90 -4.60 -12.41 -2.76
N LEU A 91 -4.19 -11.36 -2.05
CA LEU A 91 -2.81 -10.88 -1.99
C LEU A 91 -2.03 -11.63 -0.91
N ASP A 92 -0.71 -11.46 -0.86
CA ASP A 92 0.05 -11.96 0.27
C ASP A 92 -0.18 -11.06 1.51
N VAL A 93 -0.43 -11.69 2.66
CA VAL A 93 -0.76 -11.00 3.92
C VAL A 93 0.31 -11.31 4.96
N ALA A 94 1.19 -10.35 5.19
CA ALA A 94 2.23 -10.42 6.21
C ALA A 94 1.62 -10.19 7.62
N ALA A 95 1.97 -11.04 8.58
CA ALA A 95 1.62 -10.80 9.97
C ALA A 95 2.57 -9.74 10.57
N VAL A 96 2.01 -8.82 11.37
CA VAL A 96 2.83 -8.01 12.27
C VAL A 96 3.20 -8.87 13.49
N THR A 97 4.48 -9.16 13.64
CA THR A 97 5.02 -9.98 14.74
C THR A 97 5.77 -9.10 15.75
N PRO A 98 6.17 -9.63 16.93
CA PRO A 98 7.07 -8.93 17.83
C PRO A 98 8.37 -8.48 17.15
N ASP A 99 8.93 -9.29 16.25
CA ASP A 99 10.13 -8.91 15.48
C ASP A 99 9.86 -7.72 14.54
N THR A 100 8.68 -7.66 13.93
CA THR A 100 8.24 -6.50 13.14
C THR A 100 8.17 -5.25 13.99
N ILE A 101 7.65 -5.36 15.22
CA ILE A 101 7.52 -4.25 16.17
C ILE A 101 8.89 -3.75 16.64
N ASP A 102 9.81 -4.66 16.97
CA ASP A 102 11.15 -4.29 17.42
C ASP A 102 11.94 -3.58 16.31
N MET A 103 11.87 -4.10 15.07
CA MET A 103 12.46 -3.43 13.92
C MET A 103 11.82 -2.05 13.66
N ALA A 104 10.50 -1.94 13.76
CA ALA A 104 9.80 -0.66 13.61
C ALA A 104 10.24 0.36 14.66
N LEU A 105 10.41 -0.06 15.91
CA LEU A 105 10.90 0.80 16.99
C LEU A 105 12.33 1.28 16.71
N GLN A 106 13.21 0.39 16.25
CA GLN A 106 14.56 0.75 15.84
C GLN A 106 14.54 1.77 14.69
N MET A 107 13.72 1.54 13.66
CA MET A 107 13.61 2.45 12.51
C MET A 107 13.06 3.81 12.91
N HIS A 108 12.06 3.85 13.80
CA HIS A 108 11.51 5.08 14.35
C HIS A 108 12.60 5.94 15.03
N GLN A 109 13.48 5.30 15.81
CA GLN A 109 14.60 5.99 16.47
C GLN A 109 15.65 6.50 15.48
N GLN A 110 15.91 5.75 14.40
CA GLN A 110 17.02 6.02 13.47
C GLN A 110 16.67 7.01 12.34
N HIS A 111 15.41 7.04 11.89
CA HIS A 111 15.02 7.69 10.63
C HIS A 111 14.02 8.86 10.78
N ALA A 112 13.73 9.31 12.02
CA ALA A 112 12.77 10.38 12.29
C ALA A 112 11.38 10.18 11.64
N LEU A 113 11.00 8.93 11.39
CA LEU A 113 9.68 8.52 10.90
C LEU A 113 8.68 8.54 12.05
N SER A 114 7.38 8.66 11.78
CA SER A 114 6.40 8.27 12.79
C SER A 114 6.52 6.77 13.09
N TYR A 115 6.10 6.32 14.27
CA TYR A 115 6.14 4.89 14.59
C TYR A 115 5.29 4.05 13.62
N TRP A 116 4.15 4.58 13.17
CA TRP A 116 3.26 3.89 12.22
C TRP A 116 3.90 3.76 10.85
N ASP A 117 4.55 4.82 10.37
CA ASP A 117 5.32 4.77 9.11
C ASP A 117 6.47 3.77 9.22
N ALA A 118 7.20 3.78 10.34
CA ALA A 118 8.27 2.83 10.59
C ALA A 118 7.76 1.38 10.61
N LEU A 119 6.55 1.14 11.15
CA LEU A 119 5.91 -0.18 11.18
C LEU A 119 5.54 -0.67 9.78
N ILE A 120 5.04 0.21 8.91
CA ILE A 120 4.76 -0.11 7.51
C ILE A 120 6.05 -0.47 6.77
N VAL A 121 7.12 0.33 6.93
CA VAL A 121 8.40 0.06 6.27
C VAL A 121 9.04 -1.23 6.79
N ALA A 122 9.03 -1.48 8.10
CA ALA A 122 9.52 -2.72 8.69
C ALA A 122 8.73 -3.94 8.17
N SER A 123 7.41 -3.82 8.07
CA SER A 123 6.54 -4.87 7.49
C SER A 123 6.89 -5.15 6.03
N ALA A 124 7.13 -4.10 5.23
CA ALA A 124 7.55 -4.22 3.84
C ALA A 124 8.90 -4.92 3.71
N HIS A 125 9.88 -4.51 4.53
CA HIS A 125 11.21 -5.10 4.55
C HIS A 125 11.18 -6.59 4.91
N ILE A 126 10.52 -6.95 6.02
CA ILE A 126 10.43 -8.34 6.51
C ILE A 126 9.68 -9.22 5.50
N ALA A 127 8.66 -8.68 4.82
CA ALA A 127 7.93 -9.40 3.78
C ALA A 127 8.71 -9.54 2.45
N GLY A 128 9.96 -9.06 2.40
CA GLY A 128 10.82 -9.13 1.21
C GLY A 128 10.33 -8.24 0.06
N CYS A 129 9.63 -7.15 0.38
CA CYS A 129 9.20 -6.17 -0.62
C CYS A 129 10.34 -5.20 -0.92
N SER A 130 10.57 -4.93 -2.20
CA SER A 130 11.56 -3.94 -2.65
C SER A 130 10.92 -2.58 -2.91
N VAL A 131 9.58 -2.51 -2.93
CA VAL A 131 8.81 -1.28 -3.13
C VAL A 131 7.73 -1.18 -2.06
N LEU A 132 7.55 0.01 -1.49
CA LEU A 132 6.40 0.40 -0.67
C LEU A 132 5.60 1.46 -1.43
N ILE A 133 4.32 1.16 -1.66
CA ILE A 133 3.38 2.07 -2.32
C ILE A 133 2.61 2.81 -1.24
N THR A 134 2.94 4.09 -1.06
CA THR A 134 2.42 4.94 0.02
C THR A 134 2.30 6.38 -0.44
N GLU A 135 1.30 7.10 0.08
CA GLU A 135 1.16 8.55 -0.16
C GLU A 135 1.93 9.39 0.86
N ASP A 136 1.97 8.92 2.11
CA ASP A 136 2.36 9.73 3.27
C ASP A 136 3.88 9.85 3.45
N MET A 137 4.66 9.05 2.69
CA MET A 137 6.11 9.03 2.75
C MET A 137 6.73 9.55 1.45
N GLY A 138 7.84 10.26 1.55
CA GLY A 138 8.51 10.91 0.42
C GLY A 138 8.85 9.93 -0.71
N THR A 139 8.54 10.28 -1.97
CA THR A 139 8.85 9.42 -3.12
C THR A 139 10.34 9.43 -3.46
N GLY A 140 10.89 8.24 -3.72
CA GLY A 140 12.27 8.07 -4.19
C GLY A 140 13.29 7.81 -3.08
N GLU A 141 12.90 7.93 -1.82
CA GLU A 141 13.72 7.48 -0.68
C GLU A 141 13.77 5.95 -0.62
N VAL A 142 14.87 5.42 -0.09
CA VAL A 142 15.05 3.98 0.17
C VAL A 142 15.29 3.80 1.66
N LEU A 143 14.35 3.13 2.33
CA LEU A 143 14.41 2.83 3.76
C LEU A 143 14.51 1.33 3.96
N ALA A 144 15.54 0.87 4.67
CA ALA A 144 15.81 -0.56 4.85
C ALA A 144 15.79 -1.37 3.53
N GLY A 145 16.26 -0.79 2.42
CA GLY A 145 16.24 -1.42 1.09
C GLY A 145 14.87 -1.43 0.40
N VAL A 146 13.85 -0.81 0.98
CA VAL A 146 12.51 -0.64 0.41
C VAL A 146 12.41 0.74 -0.23
N LYS A 147 12.12 0.78 -1.54
CA LYS A 147 11.92 2.02 -2.28
C LYS A 147 10.51 2.57 -2.07
N LEU A 148 10.40 3.83 -1.67
CA LEU A 148 9.12 4.51 -1.48
C LEU A 148 8.59 5.07 -2.81
N VAL A 149 7.33 4.76 -3.12
CA VAL A 149 6.65 5.21 -4.34
C VAL A 149 5.28 5.75 -4.01
N ASN A 150 5.06 7.05 -4.26
CA ASN A 150 3.73 7.64 -4.23
C ASN A 150 3.09 7.50 -5.62
N PRO A 151 2.02 6.70 -5.78
CA PRO A 151 1.37 6.51 -7.07
C PRO A 151 0.58 7.74 -7.53
N PHE A 152 0.40 8.72 -6.65
CA PHE A 152 -0.35 9.96 -6.86
C PHE A 152 0.56 11.18 -7.11
N SER A 153 1.89 11.06 -7.06
CA SER A 153 2.82 12.22 -7.14
C SER A 153 2.96 12.86 -8.51
N ALA A 154 2.59 12.16 -9.57
CA ALA A 154 2.50 12.70 -10.93
C ALA A 154 1.03 12.96 -11.33
N ALA A 155 0.17 13.11 -10.33
CA ALA A 155 -1.17 13.64 -10.51
C ALA A 155 -1.13 15.16 -10.70
#